data_AF-A0A1Z9F745-F1
#
_entry.id   AF-A0A1Z9F745-F1
#
_cell.length_a   1.000
_cell.length_b   1.000
_cell.length_c   1.000
_cell.angle_alpha   90.00
_cell.angle_beta   90.00
_cell.angle_gamma   90.00
#
_symmetry.space_group_name_H-M   'P 1'
#
loop_
_entity.id
_entity.type
_entity.pdbx_description
1 polymer ?
#
loop_
_entity_poly.entity_id
_entity_poly.type
_entity_poly.pdbx_seq_one_letter_code
_entity_poly.pdbx_strand_id
1 'polypeptide(L)'
;MLYQYLKGINMTTDVEKETFLAQLRSQLGNTGNTIVARDPVNQSTIRNWCDAISESNPHYLDPQTAAEGPHGHIVAPPAMLQVWSMPGLIMGQQPQRSNDPSSATYAMLDDAGFVSVVATNVEYVFHRYLKLGDVISGRTKLVDVSEEKATGLGIGHFVTTETEYVDENDEPVGSMFFRILKFRPGTGRVSKKSDPKAEALEAAGLNPDDYLSTPERPTRPRPQWNQDQEWFWEGLKNHELRIQRFTDDGTLMFPPANANPNTHSMDYDWIVSTGRGTLYSHTVVHYPQVPSFDYPLIVGLVELDEGVRIITNIVNVKPEQIEIGMPVEVCFPDTNSDEDIVLHQFQPAQPSRTEDLGKRSEMSEGDELPLCPVPLTPRLIISTALATRDFQDVHHDRDAAHQKGSKDIFMNILSTAGITARWLGDWAGNNVIFEDLKIQLGAPNYPYDTMTMSGNVQTLNEDGSITVSFNGDNKLGSHVKGTATLRFTD
;
A
#
# COMPACT_ATOMS: atom_id res chain seq x y z
N MET A 1 22.20 1.16 40.49
CA MET A 1 23.60 0.80 40.18
C MET A 1 23.73 -0.17 39.00
N LEU A 2 22.80 -1.11 38.78
CA LEU A 2 22.88 -2.05 37.64
C LEU A 2 22.62 -1.39 36.26
N TYR A 3 21.78 -0.35 36.19
CA TYR A 3 21.45 0.38 34.96
C TYR A 3 22.66 1.05 34.28
N GLN A 4 23.68 1.45 35.06
CA GLN A 4 24.90 2.05 34.50
C GLN A 4 25.87 1.01 33.91
N TYR A 5 25.70 -0.28 34.22
CA TYR A 5 26.65 -1.31 33.80
C TYR A 5 26.38 -1.84 32.38
N LEU A 6 25.19 -1.62 31.82
CA LEU A 6 24.79 -2.19 30.51
C LEU A 6 24.82 -1.17 29.36
N LYS A 7 25.23 0.09 29.61
CA LYS A 7 25.39 1.08 28.54
C LYS A 7 26.49 0.65 27.56
N GLY A 8 26.12 0.42 26.30
CA GLY A 8 27.07 0.07 25.24
C GLY A 8 27.61 -1.36 25.28
N ILE A 9 27.01 -2.27 26.06
CA ILE A 9 27.41 -3.68 26.07
C ILE A 9 26.65 -4.43 24.97
N ASN A 10 27.40 -5.08 24.07
CA ASN A 10 26.85 -6.17 23.26
C ASN A 10 26.40 -7.28 24.23
N MET A 11 25.10 -7.48 24.41
CA MET A 11 24.57 -8.58 25.23
C MET A 11 24.94 -9.91 24.58
N THR A 12 25.94 -10.60 25.13
CA THR A 12 26.54 -11.79 24.51
C THR A 12 26.05 -13.09 25.14
N THR A 13 25.51 -13.03 26.36
CA THR A 13 25.00 -14.21 27.07
C THR A 13 23.46 -14.23 27.12
N ASP A 14 22.88 -15.43 27.14
CA ASP A 14 21.42 -15.60 27.27
C ASP A 14 20.90 -14.99 28.58
N VAL A 15 21.70 -15.06 29.66
CA VAL A 15 21.36 -14.47 30.97
C VAL A 15 21.26 -12.94 30.90
N GLU A 16 22.16 -12.27 30.16
CA GLU A 16 22.08 -10.82 29.95
C GLU A 16 20.84 -10.44 29.15
N LYS A 17 20.52 -11.21 28.10
CA LYS A 17 19.33 -10.99 27.26
C LYS A 17 18.03 -11.20 28.04
N GLU A 18 17.94 -12.25 28.85
CA GLU A 18 16.79 -12.50 29.72
C GLU A 18 16.63 -11.42 30.79
N THR A 19 17.74 -10.98 31.40
CA THR A 19 17.73 -9.90 32.39
C THR A 19 17.26 -8.58 31.77
N PHE A 20 17.75 -8.25 30.57
CA PHE A 20 17.33 -7.07 29.83
C PHE A 20 15.86 -7.14 29.43
N LEU A 21 15.40 -8.28 28.92
CA LEU A 21 13.99 -8.50 28.60
C LEU A 21 13.08 -8.35 29.83
N ALA A 22 13.50 -8.87 30.99
CA ALA A 22 12.78 -8.68 32.25
C ALA A 22 12.69 -7.20 32.64
N GLN A 23 13.74 -6.41 32.41
CA GLN A 23 13.71 -4.96 32.62
C GLN A 23 12.73 -4.27 31.66
N LEU A 24 12.75 -4.58 30.37
CA LEU A 24 11.78 -4.04 29.42
C LEU A 24 10.34 -4.42 29.81
N ARG A 25 10.11 -5.68 30.18
CA ARG A 25 8.79 -6.18 30.58
C ARG A 25 8.32 -5.67 31.94
N SER A 26 9.20 -5.16 32.78
CA SER A 26 8.81 -4.46 34.02
C SER A 26 8.01 -3.17 33.75
N GLN A 27 8.05 -2.66 32.51
CA GLN A 27 7.31 -1.49 32.07
C GLN A 27 5.90 -1.82 31.54
N LEU A 28 5.56 -3.11 31.36
CA LEU A 28 4.24 -3.50 30.85
C LEU A 28 3.12 -2.99 31.76
N GLY A 29 2.04 -2.52 31.16
CA GLY A 29 0.90 -1.91 31.86
C GLY A 29 1.11 -0.43 32.21
N ASN A 30 2.31 0.13 32.04
CA ASN A 30 2.51 1.58 32.19
C ASN A 30 1.63 2.31 31.17
N THR A 31 1.02 3.40 31.64
CA THR A 31 0.12 4.24 30.84
C THR A 31 0.72 5.63 30.68
N GLY A 32 0.51 6.22 29.50
CA GLY A 32 0.83 7.62 29.25
C GLY A 32 -0.24 8.56 29.79
N ASN A 33 -0.01 9.86 29.57
CA ASN A 33 -1.04 10.86 29.77
C ASN A 33 -2.20 10.62 28.79
N THR A 34 -3.42 10.98 29.22
CA THR A 34 -4.55 11.09 28.31
C THR A 34 -4.28 12.23 27.33
N ILE A 35 -4.34 11.94 26.04
CA ILE A 35 -4.24 12.92 24.96
C ILE A 35 -5.64 13.23 24.49
N VAL A 36 -6.12 14.44 24.78
CA VAL A 36 -7.39 14.95 24.28
C VAL A 36 -7.19 15.48 22.86
N ALA A 37 -8.12 15.17 21.96
CA ALA A 37 -8.14 15.69 20.62
C ALA A 37 -8.02 17.22 20.61
N ARG A 38 -7.20 17.75 19.71
CA ARG A 38 -7.00 19.20 19.57
C ARG A 38 -8.28 19.92 19.17
N ASP A 39 -9.02 19.28 18.27
CA ASP A 39 -10.23 19.80 17.66
C ASP A 39 -11.30 18.70 17.74
N PRO A 40 -12.58 19.05 17.90
CA PRO A 40 -13.66 18.10 17.69
C PRO A 40 -13.57 17.47 16.30
N VAL A 41 -14.12 16.27 16.16
CA VAL A 41 -14.28 15.59 14.86
C VAL A 41 -15.03 16.54 13.92
N ASN A 42 -14.39 16.89 12.81
CA ASN A 42 -14.85 17.98 11.95
C ASN A 42 -14.77 17.59 10.47
N GLN A 43 -15.69 18.17 9.70
CA GLN A 43 -15.91 17.79 8.31
C GLN A 43 -14.74 18.17 7.39
N SER A 44 -14.00 19.23 7.70
CA SER A 44 -12.80 19.61 6.92
C SER A 44 -11.70 18.56 7.00
N THR A 45 -11.44 18.01 8.19
CA THR A 45 -10.45 16.93 8.35
C THR A 45 -10.90 15.67 7.63
N ILE A 46 -12.19 15.31 7.71
CA ILE A 46 -12.76 14.17 6.97
C ILE A 46 -12.60 14.37 5.46
N ARG A 47 -12.99 15.54 4.92
CA ARG A 47 -12.84 15.86 3.49
C ARG A 47 -11.40 15.73 3.00
N ASN A 48 -10.45 16.34 3.71
CA ASN A 48 -9.04 16.29 3.32
C ASN A 48 -8.50 14.85 3.32
N TRP A 49 -8.96 14.02 4.25
CA TRP A 49 -8.60 12.61 4.30
C TRP A 49 -9.22 11.83 3.14
N CYS A 50 -10.51 12.05 2.86
CA CYS A 50 -11.19 11.42 1.73
C CYS A 50 -10.54 11.80 0.40
N ASP A 51 -10.20 13.07 0.19
CA ASP A 51 -9.53 13.52 -1.03
C ASP A 51 -8.16 12.84 -1.21
N ALA A 52 -7.35 12.77 -0.14
CA ALA A 52 -6.02 12.15 -0.20
C ALA A 52 -6.07 10.64 -0.45
N ILE A 53 -7.02 9.94 0.16
CA ILE A 53 -7.21 8.49 0.00
C ILE A 53 -8.05 8.16 -1.24
N SER A 54 -8.69 9.16 -1.86
CA SER A 54 -9.72 8.97 -2.90
C SER A 54 -10.89 8.12 -2.40
N GLU A 55 -11.28 8.30 -1.14
CA GLU A 55 -12.45 7.67 -0.54
C GLU A 55 -13.72 8.40 -0.97
N SER A 56 -14.68 7.65 -1.50
CA SER A 56 -15.87 8.18 -2.18
C SER A 56 -17.19 7.75 -1.52
N ASN A 57 -17.17 7.05 -0.39
CA ASN A 57 -18.39 6.71 0.35
C ASN A 57 -19.17 7.99 0.70
N PRO A 58 -20.41 8.15 0.20
CA PRO A 58 -21.18 9.37 0.40
C PRO A 58 -21.54 9.61 1.87
N HIS A 59 -21.59 8.56 2.70
CA HIS A 59 -21.89 8.67 4.14
C HIS A 59 -20.88 9.49 4.93
N TYR A 60 -19.68 9.71 4.37
CA TYR A 60 -18.65 10.51 5.03
C TYR A 60 -18.74 12.01 4.70
N LEU A 61 -19.40 12.38 3.61
CA LEU A 61 -19.31 13.74 3.06
C LEU A 61 -20.66 14.41 2.82
N ASP A 62 -21.68 13.65 2.45
CA ASP A 62 -23.01 14.16 2.10
C ASP A 62 -24.03 13.95 3.25
N PRO A 63 -24.54 15.02 3.88
CA PRO A 63 -25.47 14.89 5.00
C PRO A 63 -26.80 14.19 4.65
N GLN A 64 -27.28 14.33 3.41
CA GLN A 64 -28.56 13.73 3.00
C GLN A 64 -28.43 12.22 2.88
N THR A 65 -27.44 11.75 2.13
CA THR A 65 -27.16 10.31 1.99
C THR A 65 -26.78 9.69 3.33
N ALA A 66 -25.96 10.37 4.14
CA ALA A 66 -25.56 9.86 5.45
C ALA A 66 -26.74 9.71 6.43
N ALA A 67 -27.78 10.54 6.31
CA ALA A 67 -28.99 10.43 7.13
C ALA A 67 -29.82 9.19 6.82
N GLU A 68 -29.74 8.69 5.59
CA GLU A 68 -30.39 7.45 5.13
C GLU A 68 -29.49 6.21 5.31
N GLY A 69 -28.19 6.43 5.58
CA GLY A 69 -27.21 5.38 5.80
C GLY A 69 -27.27 4.73 7.20
N PRO A 70 -26.44 3.70 7.44
CA PRO A 70 -26.49 2.88 8.65
C PRO A 70 -26.15 3.65 9.94
N HIS A 71 -25.49 4.79 9.82
CA HIS A 71 -25.16 5.65 10.96
C HIS A 71 -26.21 6.74 11.20
N GLY A 72 -27.04 7.08 10.20
CA GLY A 72 -28.05 8.14 10.28
C GLY A 72 -27.49 9.56 10.35
N HIS A 73 -26.19 9.75 10.15
CA HIS A 73 -25.49 11.04 10.11
C HIS A 73 -24.07 10.84 9.55
N ILE A 74 -23.38 11.95 9.24
CA ILE A 74 -21.98 11.90 8.82
C ILE A 74 -21.11 11.34 9.94
N VAL A 75 -20.31 10.35 9.56
CA VAL A 75 -19.26 9.76 10.38
C VAL A 75 -17.90 9.91 9.71
N ALA A 76 -16.83 9.86 10.49
CA ALA A 76 -15.49 9.74 9.95
C ALA A 76 -15.25 8.31 9.42
N PRO A 77 -14.50 8.15 8.32
CA PRO A 77 -13.95 6.85 7.92
C PRO A 77 -13.27 6.15 9.11
N PRO A 78 -13.44 4.82 9.27
CA PRO A 78 -13.01 4.12 10.48
C PRO A 78 -11.49 4.18 10.71
N ALA A 79 -10.70 4.12 9.64
CA ALA A 79 -9.24 4.25 9.68
C ALA A 79 -8.73 5.65 10.12
N MET A 80 -9.63 6.60 10.42
CA MET A 80 -9.29 7.92 10.97
C MET A 80 -9.29 7.98 12.51
N LEU A 81 -9.56 6.88 13.22
CA LEU A 81 -9.76 6.86 14.68
C LEU A 81 -8.74 7.69 15.48
N GLN A 82 -7.46 7.61 15.11
CA GLN A 82 -6.34 8.29 15.75
C GLN A 82 -6.09 9.73 15.25
N VAL A 83 -6.65 10.15 14.12
CA VAL A 83 -6.25 11.38 13.41
C VAL A 83 -6.32 12.61 14.32
N TRP A 84 -7.36 12.73 15.15
CA TRP A 84 -7.54 13.89 16.02
C TRP A 84 -6.66 13.89 17.27
N SER A 85 -6.12 12.75 17.69
CA SER A 85 -5.14 12.65 18.78
C SER A 85 -3.69 12.80 18.31
N MET A 86 -3.44 12.75 17.00
CA MET A 86 -2.10 12.87 16.43
C MET A 86 -1.53 14.29 16.59
N PRO A 87 -0.25 14.41 17.01
CA PRO A 87 0.40 15.69 17.22
C PRO A 87 0.44 16.52 15.92
N GLY A 88 0.49 17.85 16.08
CA GLY A 88 0.70 18.75 14.94
C GLY A 88 2.15 18.73 14.43
N LEU A 89 2.34 19.12 13.17
CA LEU A 89 3.67 19.37 12.61
C LEU A 89 4.27 20.63 13.25
N ILE A 90 5.51 20.52 13.75
CA ILE A 90 6.30 21.65 14.25
C ILE A 90 7.58 21.70 13.42
N MET A 91 7.77 22.76 12.63
CA MET A 91 8.92 22.88 11.74
C MET A 91 10.24 22.83 12.51
N GLY A 92 11.18 22.04 12.02
CA GLY A 92 12.51 21.84 12.64
C GLY A 92 12.51 20.92 13.86
N GLN A 93 11.38 20.29 14.20
CA GLN A 93 11.29 19.32 15.29
C GLN A 93 10.65 18.03 14.78
N GLN A 94 11.18 16.89 15.21
CA GLN A 94 10.43 15.65 15.10
C GLN A 94 9.26 15.68 16.08
N PRO A 95 8.10 15.08 15.75
CA PRO A 95 6.99 14.95 16.67
C PRO A 95 7.47 14.33 17.99
N GLN A 96 7.49 15.12 19.08
CA GLN A 96 7.92 14.63 20.38
C GLN A 96 6.77 13.87 21.04
N ARG A 97 7.03 12.61 21.42
CA ARG A 97 6.11 11.78 22.19
C ARG A 97 6.36 11.96 23.69
N SER A 98 6.26 13.19 24.20
CA SER A 98 6.47 13.44 25.64
C SER A 98 5.44 12.66 26.47
N ASN A 99 5.89 11.89 27.47
CA ASN A 99 5.06 11.06 28.35
C ASN A 99 4.32 9.88 27.68
N ASP A 100 4.83 9.37 26.54
CA ASP A 100 4.38 8.09 25.96
C ASP A 100 4.81 6.92 26.86
N PRO A 101 3.92 5.95 27.18
CA PRO A 101 4.23 4.80 28.06
C PRO A 101 5.42 3.96 27.57
N SER A 102 5.71 4.01 26.28
CA SER A 102 6.83 3.30 25.67
C SER A 102 8.15 4.09 25.71
N SER A 103 8.15 5.36 26.13
CA SER A 103 9.36 6.22 26.14
C SER A 103 10.51 5.63 26.93
N ALA A 104 10.23 5.10 28.13
CA ALA A 104 11.25 4.47 28.97
C ALA A 104 11.80 3.20 28.31
N THR A 105 10.93 2.37 27.74
CA THR A 105 11.29 1.17 26.98
C THR A 105 12.13 1.52 25.76
N TYR A 106 11.78 2.58 25.02
CA TYR A 106 12.52 3.05 23.86
C TYR A 106 13.90 3.57 24.24
N ALA A 107 14.01 4.36 25.31
CA ALA A 107 15.30 4.83 25.82
C ALA A 107 16.21 3.66 26.24
N MET A 108 15.67 2.63 26.89
CA MET A 108 16.42 1.41 27.23
C MET A 108 16.90 0.66 25.97
N LEU A 109 16.05 0.57 24.95
CA LEU A 109 16.39 -0.04 23.66
C LEU A 109 17.46 0.77 22.91
N ASP A 110 17.35 2.10 22.89
CA ASP A 110 18.33 3.01 22.30
C ASP A 110 19.69 2.90 22.97
N ASP A 111 19.73 2.94 24.31
CA ASP A 111 20.96 2.77 25.10
C ASP A 111 21.62 1.38 24.87
N ALA A 112 20.84 0.37 24.47
CA ALA A 112 21.28 -0.98 24.11
C ALA A 112 21.60 -1.16 22.61
N GLY A 113 21.55 -0.07 21.83
CA GLY A 113 21.92 -0.01 20.41
C GLY A 113 20.80 -0.30 19.41
N PHE A 114 19.56 -0.54 19.86
CA PHE A 114 18.39 -0.75 19.00
C PHE A 114 17.78 0.57 18.54
N VAL A 115 18.59 1.38 17.87
CA VAL A 115 18.28 2.79 17.55
C VAL A 115 17.29 2.98 16.41
N SER A 116 17.22 2.03 15.46
CA SER A 116 16.32 2.11 14.32
C SER A 116 14.90 1.68 14.68
N VAL A 117 13.89 2.27 14.03
CA VAL A 117 12.48 1.99 14.27
C VAL A 117 11.70 1.84 12.97
N VAL A 118 10.77 0.89 12.94
CA VAL A 118 9.76 0.79 11.88
C VAL A 118 8.44 0.29 12.46
N ALA A 119 7.32 0.77 11.94
CA ALA A 119 6.00 0.21 12.26
C ALA A 119 5.80 -1.11 11.51
N THR A 120 5.27 -2.13 12.20
CA THR A 120 5.07 -3.45 11.61
C THR A 120 3.62 -3.89 11.63
N ASN A 121 2.83 -3.46 12.62
CA ASN A 121 1.41 -3.79 12.68
C ASN A 121 0.59 -2.63 13.21
N VAL A 122 -0.65 -2.55 12.71
CA VAL A 122 -1.73 -1.80 13.34
C VAL A 122 -2.97 -2.67 13.35
N GLU A 123 -3.64 -2.74 14.49
CA GLU A 123 -4.95 -3.37 14.63
C GLU A 123 -5.90 -2.36 15.22
N TYR A 124 -7.01 -2.13 14.53
CA TYR A 124 -8.10 -1.30 15.00
C TYR A 124 -9.24 -2.20 15.47
N VAL A 125 -9.87 -1.84 16.58
CA VAL A 125 -11.17 -2.36 16.99
C VAL A 125 -12.12 -1.17 17.08
N PHE A 126 -13.21 -1.23 16.33
CA PHE A 126 -14.19 -0.15 16.24
C PHE A 126 -15.40 -0.50 17.09
N HIS A 127 -15.66 0.26 18.16
CA HIS A 127 -16.89 0.10 18.95
C HIS A 127 -18.04 0.91 18.34
N ARG A 128 -17.72 2.11 17.83
CA ARG A 128 -18.58 2.91 16.96
C ARG A 128 -17.72 3.82 16.10
N TYR A 129 -18.30 4.33 15.01
CA TYR A 129 -17.60 5.35 14.22
C TYR A 129 -17.68 6.71 14.91
N LEU A 130 -16.69 7.55 14.64
CA LEU A 130 -16.65 8.92 15.16
C LEU A 130 -17.65 9.79 14.39
N LYS A 131 -18.44 10.59 15.10
CA LYS A 131 -19.41 11.52 14.51
C LYS A 131 -18.90 12.95 14.57
N LEU A 132 -19.42 13.82 13.72
CA LEU A 132 -19.12 15.25 13.79
C LEU A 132 -19.44 15.81 15.18
N GLY A 133 -18.48 16.53 15.75
CA GLY A 133 -18.57 17.15 17.07
C GLY A 133 -18.00 16.30 18.22
N ASP A 134 -17.74 15.00 18.03
CA ASP A 134 -17.09 14.18 19.06
C ASP A 134 -15.76 14.81 19.49
N VAL A 135 -15.50 14.87 20.80
CA VAL A 135 -14.19 15.23 21.34
C VAL A 135 -13.57 13.98 21.95
N ILE A 136 -12.74 13.30 21.17
CA ILE A 136 -12.12 12.06 21.61
C ILE A 136 -10.91 12.32 22.50
N SER A 137 -10.66 11.41 23.44
CA SER A 137 -9.40 11.32 24.16
C SER A 137 -8.82 9.91 24.06
N GLY A 138 -7.50 9.82 23.93
CA GLY A 138 -6.78 8.57 23.80
C GLY A 138 -5.84 8.35 24.99
N ARG A 139 -5.84 7.15 25.56
CA ARG A 139 -4.85 6.75 26.57
C ARG A 139 -4.08 5.54 26.11
N THR A 140 -2.78 5.71 25.94
CA THR A 140 -1.89 4.64 25.49
C THR A 140 -1.35 3.85 26.69
N LYS A 141 -1.28 2.53 26.55
CA LYS A 141 -0.65 1.59 27.48
C LYS A 141 0.35 0.68 26.75
N LEU A 142 1.46 0.36 27.40
CA LEU A 142 2.42 -0.62 26.89
C LEU A 142 1.91 -2.04 27.18
N VAL A 143 1.62 -2.84 26.15
CA VAL A 143 0.97 -4.15 26.32
C VAL A 143 1.90 -5.34 26.12
N ASP A 144 2.90 -5.22 25.23
CA ASP A 144 3.84 -6.31 24.98
C ASP A 144 5.23 -5.81 24.58
N VAL A 145 6.24 -6.58 24.98
CA VAL A 145 7.61 -6.49 24.47
C VAL A 145 8.10 -7.90 24.19
N SER A 146 8.45 -8.15 22.93
CA SER A 146 8.94 -9.47 22.51
C SER A 146 10.36 -9.72 23.02
N GLU A 147 10.75 -10.99 23.04
CA GLU A 147 12.17 -11.39 23.02
C GLU A 147 12.90 -10.76 21.82
N GLU A 148 14.24 -10.81 21.86
CA GLU A 148 15.08 -10.44 20.72
C GLU A 148 14.75 -11.38 19.53
N LYS A 149 14.44 -10.80 18.36
CA LYS A 149 14.14 -11.52 17.13
C LYS A 149 15.06 -11.05 16.01
N ALA A 150 15.58 -12.00 15.23
CA ALA A 150 16.29 -11.72 14.00
C ALA A 150 15.29 -11.53 12.84
N THR A 151 15.28 -10.34 12.24
CA THR A 151 14.40 -9.98 11.11
C THR A 151 15.23 -9.67 9.85
N GLY A 152 14.56 -9.40 8.73
CA GLY A 152 15.22 -8.90 7.53
C GLY A 152 15.86 -7.52 7.71
N LEU A 153 15.29 -6.67 8.58
CA LEU A 153 15.78 -5.32 8.85
C LEU A 153 16.89 -5.28 9.90
N GLY A 154 16.83 -6.20 10.87
CA GLY A 154 17.76 -6.24 11.97
C GLY A 154 17.36 -7.20 13.07
N ILE A 155 18.31 -7.47 13.96
CA ILE A 155 18.05 -8.05 15.28
C ILE A 155 17.41 -6.96 16.14
N GLY A 156 16.25 -7.26 16.72
CA GLY A 156 15.47 -6.26 17.44
C GLY A 156 14.38 -6.81 18.35
N HIS A 157 13.69 -5.91 19.03
CA HIS A 157 12.53 -6.20 19.87
C HIS A 157 11.30 -5.56 19.26
N PHE A 158 10.20 -6.31 19.25
CA PHE A 158 8.91 -5.73 18.96
C PHE A 158 8.34 -5.12 20.23
N VAL A 159 7.76 -3.93 20.09
CA VAL A 159 7.09 -3.22 21.17
C VAL A 159 5.67 -2.93 20.72
N THR A 160 4.69 -3.40 21.49
CA THR A 160 3.27 -3.23 21.20
C THR A 160 2.64 -2.33 22.24
N THR A 161 1.97 -1.30 21.77
CA THR A 161 1.15 -0.39 22.58
C THR A 161 -0.31 -0.50 22.19
N GLU A 162 -1.20 -0.32 23.14
CA GLU A 162 -2.64 -0.19 22.89
C GLU A 162 -3.07 1.23 23.26
N THR A 163 -3.84 1.88 22.41
CA THR A 163 -4.51 3.15 22.73
C THR A 163 -6.00 2.92 22.78
N GLU A 164 -6.59 3.15 23.95
CA GLU A 164 -8.04 3.15 24.12
C GLU A 164 -8.57 4.56 23.89
N TYR A 165 -9.58 4.69 23.04
CA TYR A 165 -10.24 5.95 22.73
C TYR A 165 -11.63 6.00 23.35
N VAL A 166 -11.93 7.12 24.00
CA VAL A 166 -13.25 7.45 24.55
C VAL A 166 -13.70 8.82 24.06
N ASP A 167 -15.00 9.09 24.07
CA ASP A 167 -15.55 10.42 23.80
C ASP A 167 -15.57 11.33 25.06
N GLU A 168 -16.20 12.50 24.95
CA GLU A 168 -16.29 13.47 26.04
C GLU A 168 -17.08 13.00 27.28
N ASN A 169 -17.82 11.89 27.17
CA ASN A 169 -18.60 11.28 28.24
C ASN A 169 -17.95 10.00 28.79
N ASP A 170 -16.68 9.75 28.45
CA ASP A 170 -15.94 8.53 28.78
C ASP A 170 -16.54 7.25 28.15
N GLU A 171 -17.37 7.36 27.09
CA GLU A 171 -17.88 6.20 26.38
C GLU A 171 -16.83 5.66 25.38
N PRO A 172 -16.54 4.34 25.37
CA PRO A 172 -15.58 3.75 24.44
C PRO A 172 -16.00 3.92 22.97
N VAL A 173 -15.08 4.43 22.14
CA VAL A 173 -15.31 4.58 20.69
C VAL A 173 -14.50 3.58 19.87
N GLY A 174 -13.31 3.20 20.33
CA GLY A 174 -12.49 2.18 19.69
C GLY A 174 -11.14 2.02 20.38
N SER A 175 -10.36 1.04 19.93
CA SER A 175 -8.98 0.85 20.36
C SER A 175 -8.05 0.61 19.17
N MET A 176 -6.78 0.95 19.38
CA MET A 176 -5.73 0.77 18.38
C MET A 176 -4.51 0.10 19.01
N PHE A 177 -4.18 -1.10 18.54
CA PHE A 177 -2.92 -1.77 18.85
C PHE A 177 -1.90 -1.40 17.79
N PHE A 178 -0.76 -0.88 18.23
CA PHE A 178 0.32 -0.47 17.35
C PHE A 178 1.59 -1.19 17.73
N ARG A 179 2.20 -1.87 16.76
CA ARG A 179 3.43 -2.63 16.96
C ARG A 179 4.54 -2.04 16.12
N ILE A 180 5.66 -1.74 16.77
CA ILE A 180 6.90 -1.34 16.12
C ILE A 180 7.98 -2.39 16.34
N LEU A 181 8.99 -2.37 15.47
CA LEU A 181 10.26 -3.04 15.67
C LEU A 181 11.33 -1.99 15.97
N LYS A 182 11.95 -2.09 17.15
CA LYS A 182 13.21 -1.39 17.47
C LYS A 182 14.36 -2.33 17.19
N PHE A 183 15.28 -1.98 16.30
CA PHE A 183 16.31 -2.90 15.81
C PHE A 183 17.68 -2.24 15.69
N ARG A 184 18.72 -3.08 15.69
CA ARG A 184 20.10 -2.66 15.41
C ARG A 184 20.29 -2.55 13.89
N PRO A 185 20.57 -1.36 13.33
CA PRO A 185 20.90 -1.25 11.91
C PRO A 185 22.12 -2.11 11.53
N GLY A 186 22.14 -2.62 10.30
CA GLY A 186 23.24 -3.46 9.79
C GLY A 186 23.27 -4.91 10.29
N THR A 187 22.31 -5.33 11.12
CA THR A 187 22.22 -6.71 11.65
C THR A 187 21.12 -7.55 10.98
N GLY A 188 20.51 -7.02 9.91
CA GLY A 188 19.44 -7.70 9.19
C GLY A 188 19.92 -8.97 8.52
N ARG A 189 19.02 -9.94 8.33
CA ARG A 189 19.32 -11.13 7.53
C ARG A 189 19.67 -10.69 6.12
N VAL A 190 20.95 -10.80 5.77
CA VAL A 190 21.43 -10.56 4.43
C VAL A 190 20.97 -11.71 3.55
N SER A 191 19.87 -11.57 2.83
CA SER A 191 19.53 -12.46 1.72
C SER A 191 20.35 -12.07 0.49
N LYS A 192 21.69 -12.10 0.60
CA LYS A 192 22.52 -12.00 -0.60
C LYS A 192 22.45 -13.37 -1.28
N LYS A 193 21.84 -13.45 -2.47
CA LYS A 193 22.53 -14.17 -3.55
C LYS A 193 23.86 -13.43 -3.67
N SER A 194 24.92 -13.94 -3.05
CA SER A 194 26.17 -13.21 -3.04
C SER A 194 26.70 -13.08 -4.46
N ASP A 195 27.02 -11.84 -4.85
CA ASP A 195 27.87 -11.62 -6.00
C ASP A 195 29.30 -11.96 -5.55
N PRO A 196 29.94 -13.00 -6.11
CA PRO A 196 31.30 -13.39 -5.74
C PRO A 196 32.31 -12.26 -5.93
N LYS A 197 32.02 -11.28 -6.81
CA LYS A 197 32.86 -10.09 -6.98
C LYS A 197 32.72 -9.13 -5.81
N ALA A 198 31.52 -8.96 -5.26
CA ALA A 198 31.29 -8.12 -4.08
C ALA A 198 32.04 -8.69 -2.88
N GLU A 199 31.96 -10.01 -2.69
CA GLU A 199 32.71 -10.70 -1.63
C GLU A 199 34.23 -10.56 -1.79
N ALA A 200 34.75 -10.66 -3.02
CA ALA A 200 36.19 -10.49 -3.29
C ALA A 200 36.67 -9.06 -3.03
N LEU A 201 35.83 -8.05 -3.32
CA LEU A 201 36.14 -6.65 -3.05
C LEU A 201 36.10 -6.34 -1.55
N GLU A 202 35.06 -6.81 -0.84
CA GLU A 202 34.96 -6.71 0.62
C GLU A 202 36.17 -7.39 1.30
N ALA A 203 36.56 -8.59 0.85
CA ALA A 203 37.73 -9.32 1.35
C ALA A 203 39.06 -8.60 1.08
N ALA A 204 39.13 -7.76 0.05
CA ALA A 204 40.27 -6.92 -0.26
C ALA A 204 40.25 -5.58 0.52
N GLY A 205 39.26 -5.34 1.40
CA GLY A 205 39.09 -4.09 2.12
C GLY A 205 38.60 -2.93 1.25
N LEU A 206 38.01 -3.25 0.10
CA LEU A 206 37.45 -2.30 -0.85
C LEU A 206 35.93 -2.26 -0.70
N ASN A 207 35.33 -1.07 -0.80
CA ASN A 207 33.89 -0.94 -0.79
C ASN A 207 33.34 -1.40 -2.15
N PRO A 208 32.50 -2.45 -2.25
CA PRO A 208 31.99 -2.93 -3.52
C PRO A 208 31.25 -1.87 -4.33
N ASP A 209 30.59 -0.92 -3.68
CA ASP A 209 29.86 0.15 -4.38
C ASP A 209 30.80 1.09 -5.18
N ASP A 210 32.10 1.12 -4.83
CA ASP A 210 33.10 1.89 -5.57
C ASP A 210 33.57 1.18 -6.85
N TYR A 211 33.30 -0.12 -7.00
CA TYR A 211 33.88 -0.99 -8.05
C TYR A 211 32.86 -1.82 -8.81
N LEU A 212 31.71 -2.11 -8.19
CA LEU A 212 30.55 -2.73 -8.80
C LEU A 212 29.56 -1.61 -9.06
N SER A 213 29.51 -1.14 -10.30
CA SER A 213 28.31 -0.50 -10.77
C SER A 213 27.14 -1.43 -10.48
N THR A 214 26.08 -0.92 -9.82
CA THR A 214 24.78 -1.60 -9.83
C THR A 214 24.53 -1.98 -11.29
N PRO A 215 24.34 -3.25 -11.66
CA PRO A 215 24.23 -3.61 -13.06
C PRO A 215 23.08 -2.81 -13.64
N GLU A 216 23.39 -1.78 -14.44
CA GLU A 216 22.36 -1.05 -15.15
C GLU A 216 21.68 -2.07 -16.02
N ARG A 217 20.40 -2.28 -15.72
CA ARG A 217 19.62 -3.23 -16.46
C ARG A 217 19.65 -2.78 -17.92
N PRO A 218 20.06 -3.66 -18.86
CA PRO A 218 20.11 -3.28 -20.25
C PRO A 218 18.76 -2.73 -20.68
N THR A 219 18.78 -1.65 -21.45
CA THR A 219 17.56 -1.06 -21.98
C THR A 219 16.79 -2.08 -22.80
N ARG A 220 15.46 -1.96 -22.83
CA ARG A 220 14.65 -2.84 -23.68
C ARG A 220 14.97 -2.57 -25.16
N PRO A 221 15.01 -3.61 -26.00
CA PRO A 221 15.18 -3.43 -27.43
C PRO A 221 14.11 -2.49 -27.98
N ARG A 222 14.52 -1.53 -28.82
CA ARG A 222 13.59 -0.61 -29.47
C ARG A 222 12.64 -1.40 -30.38
N PRO A 223 11.32 -1.17 -30.31
CA PRO A 223 10.39 -1.70 -31.31
C PRO A 223 10.74 -1.19 -32.71
N GLN A 224 10.40 -1.98 -33.72
CA GLN A 224 10.48 -1.52 -35.10
C GLN A 224 9.29 -0.62 -35.42
N TRP A 225 9.56 0.59 -35.89
CA TRP A 225 8.57 1.58 -36.33
C TRP A 225 8.78 2.00 -37.79
N ASN A 226 7.72 2.41 -38.48
CA ASN A 226 7.78 3.01 -39.81
C ASN A 226 6.82 4.21 -39.90
N GLN A 227 6.89 4.97 -40.99
CA GLN A 227 6.09 6.19 -41.17
C GLN A 227 4.57 5.91 -41.13
N ASP A 228 4.13 4.77 -41.65
CA ASP A 228 2.70 4.39 -41.68
C ASP A 228 2.11 4.15 -40.28
N GLN A 229 2.96 3.99 -39.26
CA GLN A 229 2.59 3.77 -37.86
C GLN A 229 2.96 4.95 -36.95
N GLU A 230 3.46 6.06 -37.49
CA GLU A 230 3.92 7.21 -36.71
C GLU A 230 2.83 7.73 -35.76
N TRP A 231 1.59 7.83 -36.24
CA TRP A 231 0.42 8.26 -35.45
C TRP A 231 0.17 7.39 -34.21
N PHE A 232 0.49 6.09 -34.26
CA PHE A 232 0.33 5.16 -33.14
C PHE A 232 1.41 5.42 -32.08
N TRP A 233 2.66 5.55 -32.50
CA TRP A 233 3.79 5.83 -31.61
C TRP A 233 3.69 7.22 -30.96
N GLU A 234 3.23 8.23 -31.71
CA GLU A 234 2.87 9.54 -31.15
C GLU A 234 1.73 9.45 -30.15
N GLY A 235 0.75 8.58 -30.40
CA GLY A 235 -0.31 8.29 -29.42
C GLY A 235 0.28 7.77 -28.13
N LEU A 236 1.12 6.74 -28.20
CA LEU A 236 1.76 6.17 -27.00
C LEU A 236 2.59 7.20 -26.23
N LYS A 237 3.35 8.08 -26.91
CA LYS A 237 4.08 9.18 -26.26
C LYS A 237 3.16 10.14 -25.50
N ASN A 238 1.93 10.32 -25.96
CA ASN A 238 0.90 11.12 -25.29
C ASN A 238 0.04 10.31 -24.31
N HIS A 239 0.42 9.06 -24.02
CA HIS A 239 -0.36 8.10 -23.21
C HIS A 239 -1.76 7.84 -23.78
N GLU A 240 -1.88 7.82 -25.10
CA GLU A 240 -3.10 7.51 -25.85
C GLU A 240 -2.93 6.19 -26.61
N LEU A 241 -3.79 5.20 -26.32
CA LEU A 241 -3.88 4.01 -27.16
C LEU A 241 -4.77 4.32 -28.37
N ARG A 242 -4.15 4.60 -29.51
CA ARG A 242 -4.88 4.91 -30.76
C ARG A 242 -5.19 3.64 -31.55
N ILE A 243 -6.40 3.55 -32.11
CA ILE A 243 -6.86 2.45 -32.96
C ILE A 243 -7.13 2.99 -34.36
N GLN A 244 -6.64 2.30 -35.39
CA GLN A 244 -6.87 2.69 -36.78
C GLN A 244 -8.36 2.58 -37.11
N ARG A 245 -8.89 3.56 -37.84
CA ARG A 245 -10.26 3.54 -38.37
C ARG A 245 -10.24 3.87 -39.86
N PHE A 246 -10.82 3.00 -40.69
CA PHE A 246 -11.03 3.32 -42.10
C PHE A 246 -12.17 4.33 -42.26
N THR A 247 -11.95 5.38 -43.04
CA THR A 247 -12.86 6.54 -43.12
C THR A 247 -14.08 6.31 -44.00
N ASP A 248 -14.02 5.32 -44.88
CA ASP A 248 -15.09 4.99 -45.84
C ASP A 248 -16.21 4.16 -45.23
N ASP A 249 -15.91 3.27 -44.28
CA ASP A 249 -16.88 2.37 -43.64
C ASP A 249 -16.86 2.40 -42.10
N GLY A 250 -15.90 3.09 -41.48
CA GLY A 250 -15.75 3.17 -40.02
C GLY A 250 -15.11 1.94 -39.38
N THR A 251 -14.63 0.96 -40.17
CA THR A 251 -14.03 -0.27 -39.64
C THR A 251 -12.81 0.05 -38.78
N LEU A 252 -12.82 -0.47 -37.54
CA LEU A 252 -11.68 -0.39 -36.64
C LEU A 252 -10.73 -1.58 -36.86
N MET A 253 -9.43 -1.32 -36.78
CA MET A 253 -8.43 -2.35 -37.04
C MET A 253 -7.24 -2.26 -36.07
N PHE A 254 -6.84 -3.44 -35.59
CA PHE A 254 -5.57 -3.66 -34.90
C PHE A 254 -5.06 -5.09 -35.18
N PRO A 255 -3.76 -5.30 -35.52
CA PRO A 255 -2.75 -4.28 -35.79
C PRO A 255 -3.10 -3.44 -37.03
N PRO A 256 -2.52 -2.23 -37.20
CA PRO A 256 -2.80 -1.39 -38.36
C PRO A 256 -2.51 -2.10 -39.69
N ALA A 257 -3.37 -1.90 -40.69
CA ALA A 257 -3.12 -2.35 -42.06
C ALA A 257 -3.20 -1.20 -43.07
N ASN A 258 -2.54 -1.41 -44.21
CA ASN A 258 -2.44 -0.40 -45.25
C ASN A 258 -3.76 -0.22 -46.02
N ALA A 259 -4.57 -1.26 -46.12
CA ALA A 259 -5.84 -1.26 -46.84
C ALA A 259 -6.94 -1.96 -46.04
N ASN A 260 -8.17 -1.46 -46.15
CA ASN A 260 -9.34 -2.11 -45.59
C ASN A 260 -9.57 -3.48 -46.27
N PRO A 261 -9.72 -4.59 -45.52
CA PRO A 261 -9.88 -5.93 -46.09
C PRO A 261 -11.21 -6.13 -46.82
N ASN A 262 -12.20 -5.27 -46.59
CA ASN A 262 -13.53 -5.37 -47.19
C ASN A 262 -13.69 -4.42 -48.38
N THR A 263 -13.22 -3.18 -48.25
CA THR A 263 -13.44 -2.12 -49.26
C THR A 263 -12.19 -1.80 -50.09
N HIS A 264 -11.01 -2.23 -49.63
CA HIS A 264 -9.69 -1.90 -50.17
C HIS A 264 -9.37 -0.40 -50.15
N SER A 265 -10.11 0.41 -49.40
CA SER A 265 -9.77 1.81 -49.13
C SER A 265 -8.42 1.89 -48.42
N MET A 266 -7.63 2.89 -48.80
CA MET A 266 -6.37 3.25 -48.14
C MET A 266 -6.57 4.46 -47.21
N ASP A 267 -7.76 5.05 -47.18
CA ASP A 267 -8.06 6.26 -46.44
C ASP A 267 -8.48 5.90 -45.01
N TYR A 268 -7.62 6.21 -44.04
CA TYR A 268 -7.86 5.96 -42.63
C TYR A 268 -7.52 7.18 -41.76
N ASP A 269 -8.16 7.24 -40.60
CA ASP A 269 -7.75 8.05 -39.46
C ASP A 269 -7.60 7.15 -38.22
N TRP A 270 -7.73 7.71 -37.02
CA TRP A 270 -7.70 6.95 -35.77
C TRP A 270 -8.68 7.50 -34.75
N ILE A 271 -9.06 6.63 -33.82
CA ILE A 271 -9.75 7.00 -32.58
C ILE A 271 -8.81 6.79 -31.39
N VAL A 272 -9.06 7.49 -30.29
CA VAL A 272 -8.42 7.19 -29.00
C VAL A 272 -9.29 6.16 -28.29
N SER A 273 -8.74 4.99 -27.99
CA SER A 273 -9.40 3.95 -27.21
C SER A 273 -9.70 4.46 -25.80
N THR A 274 -10.80 3.97 -25.23
CA THR A 274 -11.09 4.07 -23.79
C THR A 274 -10.00 3.44 -22.94
N GLY A 275 -9.20 2.53 -23.53
CA GLY A 275 -8.16 1.77 -22.87
C GLY A 275 -8.69 0.60 -22.06
N ARG A 276 -10.01 0.32 -22.09
CA ARG A 276 -10.64 -0.79 -21.37
C ARG A 276 -10.85 -2.00 -22.28
N GLY A 277 -10.82 -3.17 -21.67
CA GLY A 277 -11.11 -4.41 -22.36
C GLY A 277 -11.19 -5.61 -21.41
N THR A 278 -11.32 -6.78 -22.02
CA THR A 278 -11.40 -8.07 -21.35
C THR A 278 -10.22 -8.95 -21.77
N LEU A 279 -9.61 -9.65 -20.82
CA LEU A 279 -8.56 -10.61 -21.14
C LEU A 279 -9.15 -11.83 -21.88
N TYR A 280 -8.93 -11.91 -23.19
CA TYR A 280 -9.47 -12.97 -24.04
C TYR A 280 -8.71 -14.29 -23.90
N SER A 281 -7.37 -14.22 -23.83
CA SER A 281 -6.50 -15.39 -23.58
C SER A 281 -5.14 -14.92 -23.08
N HIS A 282 -4.36 -15.79 -22.45
CA HIS A 282 -3.00 -15.46 -22.02
C HIS A 282 -2.06 -16.66 -22.07
N THR A 283 -0.76 -16.37 -21.99
CA THR A 283 0.29 -17.34 -21.70
C THR A 283 1.32 -16.72 -20.75
N VAL A 284 1.96 -17.55 -19.92
CA VAL A 284 2.98 -17.11 -18.96
C VAL A 284 4.33 -17.65 -19.40
N VAL A 285 5.20 -16.74 -19.84
CA VAL A 285 6.52 -17.08 -20.37
C VAL A 285 7.56 -17.02 -19.27
N HIS A 286 8.19 -18.16 -18.97
CA HIS A 286 9.24 -18.26 -17.94
C HIS A 286 10.67 -18.28 -18.52
N TYR A 287 10.86 -18.86 -19.72
CA TYR A 287 12.16 -19.06 -20.36
C TYR A 287 12.07 -18.98 -21.91
N PRO A 288 13.17 -18.64 -22.61
CA PRO A 288 14.44 -18.15 -22.08
C PRO A 288 14.29 -16.73 -21.52
N GLN A 289 15.14 -16.39 -20.54
CA GLN A 289 15.17 -15.06 -19.95
C GLN A 289 16.18 -14.18 -20.66
N VAL A 290 15.77 -12.97 -21.03
CA VAL A 290 16.66 -11.92 -21.53
C VAL A 290 16.79 -10.80 -20.48
N PRO A 291 18.00 -10.27 -20.21
CA PRO A 291 18.23 -9.33 -19.10
C PRO A 291 17.33 -8.06 -19.10
N SER A 292 16.88 -7.61 -20.26
CA SER A 292 16.05 -6.40 -20.39
C SER A 292 14.59 -6.57 -19.94
N PHE A 293 14.13 -7.79 -19.61
CA PHE A 293 12.71 -8.09 -19.31
C PHE A 293 12.52 -8.70 -17.93
N ASP A 294 11.37 -8.44 -17.31
CA ASP A 294 11.00 -8.95 -15.98
C ASP A 294 10.23 -10.25 -16.19
N TYR A 295 10.61 -11.29 -15.47
CA TYR A 295 10.01 -12.61 -15.63
C TYR A 295 9.32 -13.06 -14.34
N PRO A 296 8.23 -13.85 -14.47
CA PRO A 296 7.63 -14.31 -15.73
C PRO A 296 6.90 -13.20 -16.49
N LEU A 297 6.90 -13.27 -17.83
CA LEU A 297 6.14 -12.36 -18.68
C LEU A 297 4.74 -12.92 -18.90
N ILE A 298 3.72 -12.22 -18.40
CA ILE A 298 2.34 -12.53 -18.73
C ILE A 298 2.03 -11.86 -20.06
N VAL A 299 1.83 -12.65 -21.11
CA VAL A 299 1.47 -12.16 -22.43
C VAL A 299 -0.03 -12.40 -22.62
N GLY A 300 -0.79 -11.32 -22.73
CA GLY A 300 -2.24 -11.34 -22.90
C GLY A 300 -2.65 -10.98 -24.32
N LEU A 301 -3.72 -11.60 -24.79
CA LEU A 301 -4.56 -11.11 -25.88
C LEU A 301 -5.77 -10.43 -25.24
N VAL A 302 -5.86 -9.12 -25.35
CA VAL A 302 -6.95 -8.31 -24.79
C VAL A 302 -7.93 -7.98 -25.90
N GLU A 303 -9.22 -8.22 -25.67
CA GLU A 303 -10.30 -7.72 -26.51
C GLU A 303 -10.74 -6.37 -25.92
N LEU A 304 -10.48 -5.29 -26.66
CA LEU A 304 -10.85 -3.94 -26.23
C LEU A 304 -12.36 -3.74 -26.38
N ASP A 305 -12.92 -2.81 -25.61
CA ASP A 305 -14.35 -2.46 -25.69
C ASP A 305 -14.76 -1.96 -27.08
N GLU A 306 -13.79 -1.47 -27.87
CA GLU A 306 -13.99 -1.09 -29.26
C GLU A 306 -14.07 -2.30 -30.25
N GLY A 307 -13.88 -3.53 -29.77
CA GLY A 307 -14.08 -4.78 -30.52
C GLY A 307 -12.83 -5.31 -31.25
N VAL A 308 -11.69 -4.61 -31.18
CA VAL A 308 -10.40 -5.09 -31.71
C VAL A 308 -9.62 -5.84 -30.65
N ARG A 309 -8.66 -6.68 -31.06
CA ARG A 309 -7.78 -7.42 -30.15
C ARG A 309 -6.33 -6.96 -30.23
N ILE A 310 -5.69 -6.85 -29.07
CA ILE A 310 -4.29 -6.41 -28.93
C ILE A 310 -3.48 -7.43 -28.13
N ILE A 311 -2.28 -7.75 -28.62
CA ILE A 311 -1.30 -8.55 -27.87
C ILE A 311 -0.45 -7.60 -27.04
N THR A 312 -0.35 -7.85 -25.74
CA THR A 312 0.33 -6.96 -24.80
C THR A 312 0.85 -7.73 -23.58
N ASN A 313 1.60 -7.06 -22.72
CA ASN A 313 1.94 -7.60 -21.41
C ASN A 313 0.87 -7.24 -20.39
N ILE A 314 0.48 -8.20 -19.54
CA ILE A 314 -0.33 -7.91 -18.36
C ILE A 314 0.61 -7.73 -17.17
N VAL A 315 0.53 -6.59 -16.49
CA VAL A 315 1.40 -6.21 -15.38
C VAL A 315 0.59 -5.83 -14.14
N ASN A 316 1.30 -5.61 -13.03
CA ASN A 316 0.72 -5.31 -11.73
C ASN A 316 -0.25 -6.42 -11.26
N VAL A 317 0.08 -7.68 -11.56
CA VAL A 317 -0.67 -8.88 -11.20
C VAL A 317 0.25 -10.08 -11.18
N LYS A 318 0.03 -11.03 -10.26
CA LYS A 318 0.79 -12.27 -10.21
C LYS A 318 0.26 -13.29 -11.23
N PRO A 319 1.10 -14.20 -11.76
CA PRO A 319 0.65 -15.23 -12.69
C PRO A 319 -0.53 -16.08 -12.19
N GLU A 320 -0.57 -16.36 -10.88
CA GLU A 320 -1.62 -17.19 -10.26
C GLU A 320 -2.96 -16.44 -10.11
N GLN A 321 -2.99 -15.12 -10.31
CA GLN A 321 -4.17 -14.26 -10.18
C GLN A 321 -4.79 -13.90 -11.54
N ILE A 322 -4.19 -14.35 -12.65
CA ILE A 322 -4.69 -14.09 -14.00
C ILE A 322 -5.82 -15.07 -14.33
N GLU A 323 -6.94 -14.51 -14.81
CA GLU A 323 -8.08 -15.30 -15.26
C GLU A 323 -8.59 -14.78 -16.61
N ILE A 324 -8.93 -15.72 -17.51
CA ILE A 324 -9.61 -15.37 -18.76
C ILE A 324 -10.97 -14.75 -18.42
N GLY A 325 -11.31 -13.65 -19.08
CA GLY A 325 -12.53 -12.89 -18.83
C GLY A 325 -12.36 -11.77 -17.80
N MET A 326 -11.20 -11.64 -17.14
CA MET A 326 -11.00 -10.54 -16.18
C MET A 326 -10.95 -9.18 -16.90
N PRO A 327 -11.54 -8.13 -16.29
CA PRO A 327 -11.46 -6.78 -16.84
C PRO A 327 -10.04 -6.22 -16.69
N VAL A 328 -9.55 -5.58 -17.75
CA VAL A 328 -8.23 -4.97 -17.80
C VAL A 328 -8.31 -3.55 -18.36
N GLU A 329 -7.33 -2.74 -17.99
CA GLU A 329 -7.18 -1.37 -18.48
C GLU A 329 -5.74 -1.11 -18.93
N VAL A 330 -5.58 -0.22 -19.91
CA VAL A 330 -4.29 0.20 -20.43
C VAL A 330 -3.52 0.97 -19.36
N CYS A 331 -2.22 0.71 -19.28
CA CYS A 331 -1.27 1.47 -18.49
C CYS A 331 0.00 1.71 -19.29
N PHE A 332 0.78 2.71 -18.87
CA PHE A 332 2.00 3.14 -19.54
C PHE A 332 3.16 3.12 -18.52
N PRO A 333 3.61 1.92 -18.10
CA PRO A 333 4.69 1.80 -17.13
C PRO A 333 6.01 2.27 -17.73
N ASP A 334 6.93 2.74 -16.89
CA ASP A 334 8.33 2.90 -17.29
C ASP A 334 8.93 1.53 -17.58
N THR A 335 9.26 1.29 -18.84
CA THR A 335 9.79 0.01 -19.31
C THR A 335 11.32 -0.05 -19.34
N ASN A 336 12.02 0.89 -18.68
CA ASN A 336 13.49 1.01 -18.76
C ASN A 336 13.96 0.96 -20.22
N SER A 337 13.30 1.77 -21.05
CA SER A 337 13.56 1.94 -22.48
C SER A 337 14.26 3.27 -22.69
N ASP A 338 14.72 3.57 -23.91
CA ASP A 338 15.20 4.92 -24.20
C ASP A 338 14.14 5.98 -23.84
N GLU A 339 14.57 7.16 -23.39
CA GLU A 339 13.69 8.21 -22.81
C GLU A 339 12.49 8.59 -23.69
N ASP A 340 12.57 8.38 -25.01
CA ASP A 340 11.52 8.71 -25.98
C ASP A 340 10.54 7.56 -26.29
N ILE A 341 10.65 6.40 -25.64
CA ILE A 341 9.84 5.21 -25.95
C ILE A 341 8.84 4.96 -24.82
N VAL A 342 7.56 5.15 -25.14
CA VAL A 342 6.43 4.73 -24.30
C VAL A 342 5.77 3.50 -24.90
N LEU A 343 5.51 2.49 -24.07
CA LEU A 343 4.83 1.26 -24.47
C LEU A 343 3.51 1.13 -23.70
N HIS A 344 2.46 0.75 -24.40
CA HIS A 344 1.22 0.31 -23.75
C HIS A 344 1.45 -1.07 -23.12
N GLN A 345 0.91 -1.25 -21.93
CA GLN A 345 0.70 -2.53 -21.28
C GLN A 345 -0.72 -2.53 -20.71
N PHE A 346 -1.16 -3.66 -20.14
CA PHE A 346 -2.45 -3.74 -19.49
C PHE A 346 -2.28 -4.20 -18.05
N GLN A 347 -3.18 -3.79 -17.18
CA GLN A 347 -3.24 -4.21 -15.78
C GLN A 347 -4.69 -4.57 -15.43
N PRO A 348 -4.95 -5.26 -14.30
CA PRO A 348 -6.33 -5.41 -13.81
C PRO A 348 -7.02 -4.05 -13.74
N ALA A 349 -8.25 -3.96 -14.24
CA ALA A 349 -8.98 -2.69 -14.24
C ALA A 349 -9.25 -2.20 -12.82
N GLN A 350 -9.29 -0.88 -12.61
CA GLN A 350 -9.76 -0.35 -11.33
C GLN A 350 -11.19 -0.84 -11.05
N PRO A 351 -11.45 -1.49 -9.91
CA PRO A 351 -12.81 -1.88 -9.56
C PRO A 351 -13.66 -0.63 -9.33
N SER A 352 -14.90 -0.67 -9.79
CA SER A 352 -15.90 0.32 -9.37
C SER A 352 -16.41 -0.03 -7.97
N ARG A 353 -16.72 1.01 -7.20
CA ARG A 353 -17.43 0.87 -5.94
C ARG A 353 -18.78 0.17 -6.16
N THR A 354 -19.11 -0.77 -5.28
CA THR A 354 -20.40 -1.44 -5.29
C THR A 354 -21.45 -0.50 -4.68
N GLU A 355 -22.54 -0.25 -5.41
CA GLU A 355 -23.67 0.57 -4.93
C GLU A 355 -24.76 -0.27 -4.24
N ASP A 356 -24.76 -1.59 -4.46
CA ASP A 356 -25.84 -2.49 -4.05
C ASP A 356 -25.67 -3.06 -2.62
N LEU A 357 -26.79 -3.11 -1.90
CA LEU A 357 -26.96 -3.61 -0.54
C LEU A 357 -27.16 -5.14 -0.48
N GLY A 358 -27.48 -5.78 -1.60
CA GLY A 358 -27.79 -7.22 -1.67
C GLY A 358 -26.60 -8.18 -1.72
N LYS A 359 -25.35 -7.69 -1.72
CA LYS A 359 -24.15 -8.48 -2.04
C LYS A 359 -23.92 -9.66 -1.09
N ARG A 360 -24.35 -9.55 0.16
CA ARG A 360 -24.05 -10.55 1.20
C ARG A 360 -24.62 -11.94 0.87
N SER A 361 -25.87 -12.03 0.42
CA SER A 361 -26.53 -13.33 0.19
C SER A 361 -25.92 -14.14 -0.95
N GLU A 362 -25.08 -13.49 -1.78
CA GLU A 362 -24.43 -14.09 -2.93
C GLU A 362 -22.99 -14.53 -2.62
N MET A 363 -22.46 -14.18 -1.45
CA MET A 363 -21.08 -14.48 -1.06
C MET A 363 -20.91 -15.91 -0.52
N SER A 364 -19.79 -16.52 -0.86
CA SER A 364 -19.30 -17.80 -0.34
C SER A 364 -17.89 -17.66 0.24
N GLU A 365 -17.55 -18.53 1.19
CA GLU A 365 -16.16 -18.65 1.64
C GLU A 365 -15.27 -19.07 0.46
N GLY A 366 -14.14 -18.37 0.30
CA GLY A 366 -13.22 -18.55 -0.82
C GLY A 366 -13.47 -17.60 -2.01
N ASP A 367 -14.54 -16.81 -2.01
CA ASP A 367 -14.76 -15.81 -3.06
C ASP A 367 -13.62 -14.79 -3.09
N GLU A 368 -12.99 -14.63 -4.25
CA GLU A 368 -11.92 -13.68 -4.47
C GLU A 368 -12.47 -12.25 -4.62
N LEU A 369 -11.79 -11.29 -3.99
CA LEU A 369 -12.06 -9.87 -4.12
C LEU A 369 -11.41 -9.34 -5.40
N PRO A 370 -11.97 -8.29 -6.04
CA PRO A 370 -11.42 -7.73 -7.25
C PRO A 370 -10.02 -7.15 -7.00
N LEU A 371 -9.09 -7.47 -7.89
CA LEU A 371 -7.76 -6.89 -7.88
C LEU A 371 -7.85 -5.37 -8.04
N CYS A 372 -7.02 -4.63 -7.30
CA CYS A 372 -6.97 -3.17 -7.41
C CYS A 372 -5.50 -2.71 -7.43
N PRO A 373 -4.95 -2.41 -8.62
CA PRO A 373 -3.64 -1.78 -8.74
C PRO A 373 -3.69 -0.35 -8.16
N VAL A 374 -2.77 0.01 -7.28
CA VAL A 374 -2.66 1.32 -6.65
C VAL A 374 -1.34 1.96 -7.05
N PRO A 375 -1.34 2.94 -7.97
CA PRO A 375 -0.13 3.66 -8.37
C PRO A 375 0.46 4.44 -7.19
N LEU A 376 1.69 4.10 -6.80
CA LEU A 376 2.40 4.73 -5.68
C LEU A 376 3.13 5.97 -6.20
N THR A 377 2.40 7.07 -6.33
CA THR A 377 3.01 8.36 -6.72
C THR A 377 3.57 9.07 -5.48
N PRO A 378 4.58 9.97 -5.63
CA PRO A 378 4.96 10.88 -4.55
C PRO A 378 3.75 11.66 -4.01
N ARG A 379 2.82 12.05 -4.89
CA ARG A 379 1.58 12.74 -4.50
C ARG A 379 0.74 11.90 -3.55
N LEU A 380 0.50 10.62 -3.87
CA LEU A 380 -0.25 9.71 -2.99
C LEU A 380 0.44 9.60 -1.63
N ILE A 381 1.73 9.28 -1.61
CA ILE A 381 2.49 9.05 -0.37
C ILE A 381 2.50 10.29 0.53
N ILE A 382 2.80 11.46 -0.04
CA ILE A 382 2.88 12.72 0.72
C ILE A 382 1.49 13.15 1.19
N SER A 383 0.49 13.17 0.31
CA SER A 383 -0.85 13.66 0.66
C SER A 383 -1.51 12.80 1.74
N THR A 384 -1.36 11.48 1.65
CA THR A 384 -1.92 10.55 2.64
C THR A 384 -1.17 10.61 3.96
N ALA A 385 0.15 10.85 3.97
CA ALA A 385 0.89 11.11 5.19
C ALA A 385 0.41 12.36 5.93
N LEU A 386 0.19 13.46 5.19
CA LEU A 386 -0.33 14.70 5.76
C LEU A 386 -1.77 14.54 6.26
N ALA A 387 -2.63 13.85 5.50
CA ALA A 387 -4.02 13.62 5.86
C ALA A 387 -4.18 12.72 7.10
N THR A 388 -3.34 11.69 7.22
CA THR A 388 -3.26 10.83 8.41
C THR A 388 -2.53 11.49 9.59
N ARG A 389 -1.94 12.67 9.35
CA ARG A 389 -1.16 13.48 10.31
C ARG A 389 0.06 12.77 10.87
N ASP A 390 0.57 11.79 10.12
CA ASP A 390 1.85 11.17 10.43
C ASP A 390 2.99 12.00 9.81
N PHE A 391 3.41 13.00 10.58
CA PHE A 391 4.42 13.96 10.17
C PHE A 391 5.86 13.46 10.38
N GLN A 392 6.09 12.14 10.40
CA GLN A 392 7.45 11.63 10.31
C GLN A 392 8.04 12.00 8.94
N ASP A 393 9.18 12.68 8.95
CA ASP A 393 9.87 13.24 7.78
C ASP A 393 10.07 12.23 6.64
N VAL A 394 10.33 10.95 6.94
CA VAL A 394 10.56 9.88 5.97
C VAL A 394 9.42 9.63 4.99
N HIS A 395 8.23 10.20 5.22
CA HIS A 395 7.08 10.08 4.34
C HIS A 395 6.92 11.26 3.37
N HIS A 396 7.66 12.35 3.58
CA HIS A 396 7.45 13.61 2.85
C HIS A 396 8.71 14.45 2.61
N ASP A 397 9.85 14.05 3.15
CA ASP A 397 11.18 14.62 2.93
C ASP A 397 12.13 13.52 2.45
N ARG A 398 12.50 13.59 1.17
CA ARG A 398 13.37 12.61 0.51
C ARG A 398 14.79 12.62 1.10
N ASP A 399 15.31 13.80 1.42
CA ASP A 399 16.66 13.93 1.95
C ASP A 399 16.73 13.36 3.36
N ALA A 400 15.71 13.61 4.19
CA ALA A 400 15.59 13.00 5.51
C ALA A 400 15.43 11.46 5.43
N ALA A 401 14.66 10.97 4.45
CA ALA A 401 14.51 9.54 4.21
C ALA A 401 15.85 8.88 3.84
N HIS A 402 16.61 9.49 2.92
CA HIS A 402 17.94 9.03 2.52
C HIS A 402 18.94 9.06 3.67
N GLN A 403 18.95 10.12 4.47
CA GLN A 403 19.81 10.23 5.66
C GLN A 403 19.53 9.12 6.69
N LYS A 404 18.30 8.60 6.72
CA LYS A 404 17.90 7.47 7.57
C LYS A 404 18.06 6.10 6.90
N GLY A 405 18.68 6.04 5.73
CA GLY A 405 19.00 4.81 5.00
C GLY A 405 17.85 4.24 4.16
N SER A 406 16.77 5.01 3.95
CA SER A 406 15.71 4.64 3.01
C SER A 406 16.11 4.92 1.56
N LYS A 407 15.52 4.20 0.60
CA LYS A 407 15.75 4.43 -0.84
C LYS A 407 15.11 5.73 -1.35
N ASP A 408 13.94 6.08 -0.82
CA ASP A 408 13.17 7.30 -1.12
C ASP A 408 12.20 7.52 0.06
N ILE A 409 11.31 8.50 -0.03
CA ILE A 409 10.13 8.55 0.85
C ILE A 409 9.33 7.25 0.70
N PHE A 410 8.65 6.80 1.75
CA PHE A 410 7.82 5.59 1.68
C PHE A 410 6.48 5.78 2.35
N MET A 411 5.50 4.98 1.93
CA MET A 411 4.13 5.04 2.44
C MET A 411 4.07 4.62 3.90
N ASN A 412 3.41 5.42 4.74
CA ASN A 412 3.20 5.08 6.14
C ASN A 412 2.06 4.05 6.31
N ILE A 413 2.03 3.39 7.48
CA ILE A 413 1.06 2.34 7.78
C ILE A 413 -0.39 2.85 7.87
N LEU A 414 -0.59 4.12 8.24
CA LEU A 414 -1.94 4.71 8.37
C LEU A 414 -2.56 4.97 6.99
N SER A 415 -1.73 5.30 6.01
CA SER A 415 -2.10 5.45 4.60
C SER A 415 -2.43 4.08 4.00
N THR A 416 -1.63 3.06 4.31
CA THR A 416 -1.97 1.66 4.01
C THR A 416 -3.33 1.28 4.60
N ALA A 417 -3.60 1.63 5.87
CA ALA A 417 -4.89 1.35 6.51
C ALA A 417 -6.06 2.04 5.82
N GLY A 418 -5.90 3.31 5.45
CA GLY A 418 -6.91 4.05 4.70
C GLY A 418 -7.19 3.46 3.32
N ILE A 419 -6.14 3.13 2.55
CA ILE A 419 -6.27 2.54 1.21
C ILE A 419 -6.91 1.14 1.28
N THR A 420 -6.53 0.31 2.25
CA THR A 420 -7.14 -0.99 2.48
C THR A 420 -8.61 -0.86 2.86
N ALA A 421 -8.95 0.03 3.81
CA ALA A 421 -10.33 0.26 4.21
C ALA A 421 -11.19 0.77 3.04
N ARG A 422 -10.65 1.68 2.22
CA ARG A 422 -11.31 2.17 1.01
C ARG A 422 -11.60 1.03 0.04
N TRP A 423 -10.59 0.23 -0.32
CA TRP A 423 -10.75 -0.87 -1.28
C TRP A 423 -11.75 -1.92 -0.77
N LEU A 424 -11.69 -2.28 0.52
CA LEU A 424 -12.67 -3.17 1.13
C LEU A 424 -14.08 -2.58 1.13
N GLY A 425 -14.21 -1.27 1.36
CA GLY A 425 -15.48 -0.54 1.28
C GLY A 425 -16.01 -0.44 -0.15
N ASP A 426 -15.15 -0.24 -1.15
CA ASP A 426 -15.50 -0.27 -2.57
C ASP A 426 -16.07 -1.65 -2.96
N TRP A 427 -15.45 -2.73 -2.45
CA TRP A 427 -15.95 -4.08 -2.67
C TRP A 427 -17.23 -4.38 -1.88
N ALA A 428 -17.31 -4.04 -0.61
CA ALA A 428 -18.45 -4.42 0.24
C ALA A 428 -19.69 -3.55 0.04
N GLY A 429 -19.52 -2.31 -0.40
CA GLY A 429 -20.58 -1.33 -0.60
C GLY A 429 -20.69 -0.29 0.52
N ASN A 430 -21.49 0.74 0.29
CA ASN A 430 -21.50 1.95 1.14
C ASN A 430 -21.99 1.73 2.57
N ASN A 431 -22.87 0.74 2.79
CA ASN A 431 -23.50 0.48 4.08
C ASN A 431 -22.72 -0.51 4.96
N VAL A 432 -21.54 -0.96 4.52
CA VAL A 432 -20.70 -1.84 5.33
C VAL A 432 -20.18 -1.11 6.57
N ILE A 433 -20.19 -1.79 7.72
CA ILE A 433 -19.59 -1.33 8.97
C ILE A 433 -18.35 -2.18 9.25
N PHE A 434 -17.21 -1.55 9.49
CA PHE A 434 -15.99 -2.23 9.93
C PHE A 434 -16.05 -2.44 11.44
N GLU A 435 -15.81 -3.67 11.89
CA GLU A 435 -15.68 -4.00 13.32
C GLU A 435 -14.22 -4.02 13.74
N ASP A 436 -13.35 -4.50 12.86
CA ASP A 436 -11.92 -4.42 13.02
C ASP A 436 -11.18 -4.24 11.68
N LEU A 437 -9.92 -3.86 11.78
CA LEU A 437 -8.98 -3.86 10.67
C LEU A 437 -7.57 -4.18 11.18
N LYS A 438 -7.02 -5.31 10.75
CA LYS A 438 -5.73 -5.85 11.24
C LYS A 438 -4.73 -5.86 10.12
N ILE A 439 -3.68 -5.08 10.25
CA ILE A 439 -2.66 -4.88 9.23
C ILE A 439 -1.30 -5.33 9.74
N GLN A 440 -0.59 -6.07 8.89
CA GLN A 440 0.82 -6.36 9.02
C GLN A 440 1.56 -5.85 7.79
N LEU A 441 2.60 -5.04 8.02
CA LEU A 441 3.49 -4.58 6.97
C LEU A 441 4.63 -5.57 6.69
N GLY A 442 5.07 -5.56 5.44
CA GLY A 442 6.22 -6.28 4.93
C GLY A 442 7.15 -5.34 4.15
N ALA A 443 7.21 -5.51 2.84
CA ALA A 443 8.05 -4.69 1.96
C ALA A 443 7.60 -3.21 1.98
N PRO A 444 8.51 -2.23 1.87
CA PRO A 444 8.14 -0.82 1.80
C PRO A 444 7.49 -0.49 0.44
N ASN A 445 6.51 0.43 0.46
CA ASN A 445 5.95 1.04 -0.75
C ASN A 445 6.69 2.34 -1.05
N TYR A 446 7.41 2.37 -2.18
CA TYR A 446 8.15 3.54 -2.67
C TYR A 446 7.42 4.22 -3.83
N PRO A 447 7.70 5.51 -4.09
CA PRO A 447 7.28 6.18 -5.30
C PRO A 447 7.64 5.44 -6.59
N TYR A 448 6.84 5.65 -7.63
CA TYR A 448 7.03 5.11 -8.99
C TYR A 448 7.00 3.58 -9.04
N ASP A 449 6.18 3.00 -8.17
CA ASP A 449 5.86 1.58 -8.14
C ASP A 449 4.33 1.43 -8.11
N THR A 450 3.84 0.21 -8.24
CA THR A 450 2.42 -0.11 -8.10
C THR A 450 2.27 -1.18 -7.03
N MET A 451 1.35 -0.96 -6.10
CA MET A 451 0.90 -1.98 -5.16
C MET A 451 -0.44 -2.52 -5.65
N THR A 452 -0.58 -3.83 -5.86
CA THR A 452 -1.87 -4.43 -6.22
C THR A 452 -2.51 -5.08 -5.01
N MET A 453 -3.71 -4.60 -4.65
CA MET A 453 -4.55 -5.20 -3.61
C MET A 453 -5.25 -6.45 -4.15
N SER A 454 -5.33 -7.48 -3.31
CA SER A 454 -6.05 -8.74 -3.55
C SER A 454 -6.56 -9.28 -2.21
N GLY A 455 -7.52 -10.19 -2.23
CA GLY A 455 -8.04 -10.80 -1.00
C GLY A 455 -9.17 -11.75 -1.28
N ASN A 456 -9.70 -12.38 -0.24
CA ASN A 456 -10.85 -13.27 -0.36
C ASN A 456 -11.70 -13.31 0.91
N VAL A 457 -12.92 -13.79 0.76
CA VAL A 457 -13.82 -14.09 1.87
C VAL A 457 -13.28 -15.31 2.62
N GLN A 458 -12.91 -15.14 3.90
CA GLN A 458 -12.36 -16.23 4.71
C GLN A 458 -13.44 -16.95 5.50
N THR A 459 -14.36 -16.20 6.11
CA THR A 459 -15.35 -16.78 7.03
C THR A 459 -16.64 -15.99 6.99
N LEU A 460 -17.76 -16.70 6.87
CA LEU A 460 -19.10 -16.16 7.08
C LEU A 460 -19.52 -16.43 8.54
N ASN A 461 -19.47 -15.41 9.40
CA ASN A 461 -19.69 -15.60 10.83
C ASN A 461 -21.18 -15.80 11.18
N GLU A 462 -21.45 -16.52 12.27
CA GLU A 462 -22.82 -16.84 12.73
C GLU A 462 -23.63 -15.59 13.10
N ASP A 463 -22.96 -14.54 13.59
CA ASP A 463 -23.56 -13.25 13.95
C ASP A 463 -23.81 -12.33 12.72
N GLY A 464 -23.45 -12.85 11.56
CA GLY A 464 -23.61 -12.23 10.27
C GLY A 464 -22.57 -11.20 9.84
N SER A 465 -21.48 -11.06 10.57
CA SER A 465 -20.29 -10.41 10.03
C SER A 465 -19.57 -11.33 9.03
N ILE A 466 -18.70 -10.76 8.20
CA ILE A 466 -17.84 -11.49 7.27
C ILE A 466 -16.40 -11.11 7.57
N THR A 467 -15.55 -12.12 7.74
CA THR A 467 -14.10 -11.94 7.84
C THR A 467 -13.48 -12.09 6.47
N VAL A 468 -12.78 -11.06 6.01
CA VAL A 468 -12.01 -11.07 4.75
C VAL A 468 -10.53 -11.07 5.03
N SER A 469 -9.75 -11.81 4.24
CA SER A 469 -8.30 -11.64 4.18
C SER A 469 -7.93 -10.69 3.06
N PHE A 470 -6.83 -9.99 3.22
CA PHE A 470 -6.28 -9.14 2.18
C PHE A 470 -4.76 -9.17 2.14
N ASN A 471 -4.23 -8.84 0.97
CA ASN A 471 -2.82 -8.66 0.69
C ASN A 471 -2.63 -7.52 -0.31
N GLY A 472 -1.49 -6.84 -0.24
CA GLY A 472 -1.07 -5.84 -1.20
C GLY A 472 0.38 -6.11 -1.61
N ASP A 473 0.62 -6.45 -2.87
CA ASP A 473 1.95 -6.77 -3.37
C ASP A 473 2.50 -5.65 -4.24
N ASN A 474 3.78 -5.34 -4.07
CA ASN A 474 4.55 -4.49 -4.97
C ASN A 474 5.75 -5.28 -5.55
N LYS A 475 6.62 -4.64 -6.33
CA LYS A 475 7.76 -5.33 -6.95
C LYS A 475 8.81 -5.88 -5.95
N LEU A 476 8.81 -5.39 -4.71
CA LEU A 476 9.68 -5.84 -3.63
C LEU A 476 9.07 -6.99 -2.81
N GLY A 477 7.77 -7.25 -2.96
CA GLY A 477 7.04 -8.34 -2.29
C GLY A 477 5.72 -7.87 -1.67
N SER A 478 5.21 -8.65 -0.72
CA SER A 478 4.00 -8.29 0.06
C SER A 478 4.29 -7.08 0.93
N HIS A 479 3.68 -5.94 0.60
CA HIS A 479 3.71 -4.71 1.39
C HIS A 479 2.81 -4.81 2.60
N VAL A 480 1.59 -5.31 2.40
CA VAL A 480 0.58 -5.42 3.44
C VAL A 480 -0.10 -6.77 3.35
N LYS A 481 -0.41 -7.35 4.51
CA LYS A 481 -1.34 -8.47 4.65
C LYS A 481 -2.14 -8.33 5.92
N GLY A 482 -3.31 -8.93 5.96
CA GLY A 482 -4.19 -8.74 7.10
C GLY A 482 -5.57 -9.33 6.95
N THR A 483 -6.42 -8.98 7.91
CA THR A 483 -7.84 -9.34 7.92
C THR A 483 -8.67 -8.15 8.35
N ALA A 484 -9.94 -8.11 7.94
CA ALA A 484 -10.94 -7.20 8.46
C ALA A 484 -12.24 -7.96 8.69
N THR A 485 -12.96 -7.60 9.75
CA THR A 485 -14.32 -8.07 9.98
C THR A 485 -15.32 -6.99 9.61
N LEU A 486 -16.24 -7.33 8.70
CA LEU A 486 -17.18 -6.45 8.05
C LEU A 486 -18.61 -6.88 8.36
N ARG A 487 -19.43 -5.96 8.87
CA ARG A 487 -20.86 -6.16 9.07
C ARG A 487 -21.64 -5.50 7.95
N PHE A 488 -22.38 -6.32 7.21
CA PHE A 488 -23.32 -5.86 6.19
C PHE A 488 -24.63 -5.50 6.88
N THR A 489 -25.13 -4.30 6.61
CA THR A 489 -26.42 -3.83 7.12
C THR A 489 -27.44 -3.86 5.99
N ASP A 490 -28.64 -4.32 6.31
CA ASP A 490 -29.78 -4.45 5.37
C ASP A 490 -30.45 -3.10 5.09
#